data_AF-A0A382YYJ2-F1
#
_entry.id   AF-A0A382YYJ2-F1
#
_cell.length_a   1.000
_cell.length_b   1.000
_cell.length_c   1.000
_cell.angle_alpha   90.00
_cell.angle_beta   90.00
_cell.angle_gamma   90.00
#
_symmetry.space_group_name_H-M   'P 1'
#
loop_
_entity.id
_entity.type
_entity.pdbx_description
1 polymer ?
#
loop_
_entity_poly.entity_id
_entity_poly.type
_entity_poly.pdbx_seq_one_letter_code
_entity_poly.pdbx_strand_id
1 'polypeptide(L)'
;SARASEIVAGALGVAGRAKLVGEKSYGKGSVQTVFGLDDESGLRLTTAMYFLPDGSTIHESGIEPDVSVPCDEETEGKLRIQRFQEVSADPVALEKRFGFAPVRDEQYLVAVALLMGKAREGDEVVVEPAEEPEEAP
;
A
#
# COMPACT_ATOMS: atom_id res chain seq x y z
N SER A 1 -0.16 -3.01 1.22
CA SER A 1 -1.57 -3.44 1.04
C SER A 1 -1.76 -4.92 1.32
N ALA A 2 -2.96 -5.35 1.78
CA ALA A 2 -3.26 -6.75 2.09
C ALA A 2 -4.75 -7.14 1.88
N ARG A 3 -5.02 -8.40 1.51
CA ARG A 3 -6.37 -9.02 1.38
C ARG A 3 -7.25 -8.39 0.31
N ALA A 4 -8.40 -7.81 0.68
CA ALA A 4 -9.42 -7.36 -0.25
C ALA A 4 -8.90 -6.26 -1.20
N SER A 5 -8.05 -5.35 -0.70
CA SER A 5 -7.44 -4.32 -1.54
C SER A 5 -6.48 -4.90 -2.58
N GLU A 6 -5.80 -6.00 -2.27
CA GLU A 6 -4.94 -6.70 -3.25
C GLU A 6 -5.79 -7.33 -4.34
N ILE A 7 -6.88 -8.03 -3.98
CA ILE A 7 -7.75 -8.67 -4.97
C ILE A 7 -8.32 -7.63 -5.95
N VAL A 8 -8.76 -6.48 -5.44
CA VAL A 8 -9.28 -5.39 -6.29
C VAL A 8 -8.17 -4.82 -7.17
N ALA A 9 -7.00 -4.50 -6.61
CA ALA A 9 -5.88 -3.95 -7.37
C ALA A 9 -5.40 -4.93 -8.46
N GLY A 10 -5.21 -6.20 -8.11
CA GLY A 10 -4.76 -7.23 -9.04
C GLY A 10 -5.77 -7.50 -10.15
N ALA A 11 -7.07 -7.53 -9.84
CA ALA A 11 -8.11 -7.71 -10.84
C ALA A 11 -8.16 -6.54 -11.83
N LEU A 12 -7.99 -5.30 -11.34
CA LEU A 12 -7.94 -4.11 -12.20
C LEU A 12 -6.67 -4.07 -13.07
N GLY A 13 -5.51 -4.45 -12.50
CA GLY A 13 -4.23 -4.53 -13.21
C GLY A 13 -4.26 -5.57 -14.33
N VAL A 14 -4.62 -6.82 -14.01
CA VAL A 14 -4.72 -7.91 -14.99
C VAL A 14 -5.75 -7.63 -16.09
N ALA A 15 -6.85 -6.96 -15.75
CA ALA A 15 -7.86 -6.56 -16.73
C ALA A 15 -7.41 -5.38 -17.63
N GLY A 16 -6.22 -4.82 -17.42
CA GLY A 16 -5.72 -3.64 -18.13
C GLY A 16 -6.57 -2.39 -17.87
N ARG A 17 -7.22 -2.30 -16.71
CA ARG A 17 -8.15 -1.22 -16.34
C ARG A 17 -7.54 -0.18 -15.41
N ALA A 18 -6.41 -0.48 -14.78
CA ALA A 18 -5.67 0.45 -13.94
C ALA A 18 -4.16 0.20 -14.06
N LYS A 19 -3.36 1.24 -13.80
CA LYS A 19 -1.94 1.13 -13.51
C LYS A 19 -1.75 1.11 -11.99
N LEU A 20 -0.92 0.22 -11.49
CA LEU A 20 -0.58 0.05 -10.08
C LEU A 20 0.66 0.86 -9.74
N VAL A 21 0.61 1.61 -8.64
CA VAL A 21 1.69 2.50 -8.18
C VAL A 21 1.95 2.22 -6.71
N GLY A 22 3.22 2.20 -6.32
CA GLY A 22 3.64 2.06 -4.92
C GLY A 22 4.61 0.89 -4.75
N GLU A 23 4.37 0.06 -3.76
CA GLU A 23 5.23 -1.08 -3.41
C GLU A 23 4.51 -2.41 -3.57
N LYS A 24 5.31 -3.47 -3.64
CA LYS A 24 4.84 -4.85 -3.68
C LYS A 24 3.88 -5.14 -2.52
N SER A 25 2.74 -5.74 -2.83
CA SER A 25 1.75 -6.10 -1.81
C SER A 25 2.13 -7.39 -1.04
N TYR A 26 1.46 -7.64 0.08
CA TYR A 26 1.85 -8.73 1.01
C TYR A 26 1.64 -10.15 0.46
N GLY A 27 0.61 -10.37 -0.35
CA GLY A 27 0.30 -11.68 -0.92
C GLY A 27 -0.66 -12.53 -0.10
N LYS A 28 -1.65 -11.90 0.56
CA LYS A 28 -2.68 -12.67 1.29
C LYS A 28 -3.88 -12.99 0.41
N GLY A 29 -3.70 -14.00 -0.44
CA GLY A 29 -4.73 -14.55 -1.32
C GLY A 29 -5.62 -15.65 -0.72
N SER A 30 -5.51 -15.97 0.57
CA SER A 30 -6.25 -17.09 1.18
C SER A 30 -7.44 -16.65 2.04
N VAL A 31 -8.49 -17.47 2.02
CA VAL A 31 -9.68 -17.34 2.89
C VAL A 31 -9.53 -18.26 4.08
N GLN A 32 -9.64 -17.70 5.28
CA GLN A 32 -9.59 -18.45 6.52
C GLN A 32 -10.96 -18.40 7.20
N THR A 33 -11.48 -19.57 7.52
CA THR A 33 -12.76 -19.77 8.21
C THR A 33 -12.48 -20.30 9.61
N VAL A 34 -13.27 -19.85 10.58
CA VAL A 34 -13.19 -20.33 11.96
C VAL A 34 -14.31 -21.34 12.18
N PHE A 35 -13.93 -22.53 12.62
CA PHE A 35 -14.83 -23.62 12.98
C PHE A 35 -14.86 -23.72 14.51
N GLY A 36 -16.05 -23.65 15.10
CA GLY A 36 -16.21 -23.92 16.54
C GLY A 36 -16.11 -25.42 16.82
N LEU A 37 -15.51 -25.77 17.95
CA LEU A 37 -15.40 -27.12 18.47
C LEU A 37 -16.31 -27.29 19.70
N ASP A 38 -16.64 -28.53 20.04
CA ASP A 38 -17.60 -28.85 21.11
C ASP A 38 -17.13 -28.44 22.51
N ASP A 39 -15.82 -28.22 22.68
CA ASP A 39 -15.17 -27.77 23.92
C ASP A 39 -15.05 -26.24 24.02
N GLU A 40 -15.85 -25.49 23.25
CA GLU A 40 -15.83 -24.03 23.11
C GLU A 40 -14.54 -23.46 22.49
N SER A 41 -13.62 -24.32 22.05
CA SER A 41 -12.43 -23.90 21.31
C SER A 41 -12.74 -23.65 19.82
N GLY A 42 -11.78 -23.11 19.08
CA GLY A 42 -11.95 -22.73 17.68
C GLY A 42 -10.78 -23.09 16.79
N LEU A 43 -11.06 -23.66 15.63
CA LEU A 43 -10.08 -24.02 14.61
C LEU A 43 -10.12 -23.03 13.45
N ARG A 44 -9.02 -22.33 13.19
CA ARG A 44 -8.89 -21.44 12.03
C ARG A 44 -8.20 -22.17 10.88
N LEU A 45 -8.95 -22.46 9.83
CA LEU A 45 -8.48 -23.22 8.67
C LEU A 45 -8.58 -22.41 7.40
N THR A 46 -7.58 -22.54 6.54
CA THR A 46 -7.67 -22.04 5.16
C THR A 46 -8.64 -22.92 4.39
N THR A 47 -9.67 -22.32 3.80
CA THR A 47 -10.77 -23.04 3.13
C THR A 47 -10.88 -22.71 1.64
N ALA A 48 -10.34 -21.58 1.21
CA ALA A 48 -10.37 -21.18 -0.19
C ALA A 48 -9.18 -20.26 -0.53
N MET A 49 -9.02 -20.07 -1.83
CA MET A 49 -7.98 -19.24 -2.44
C MET A 49 -8.65 -18.27 -3.43
N TYR A 50 -8.15 -17.05 -3.48
CA TYR A 50 -8.55 -16.07 -4.48
C TYR A 50 -7.68 -16.18 -5.73
N PHE A 51 -8.33 -16.06 -6.87
CA PHE A 51 -7.71 -16.04 -8.19
C PHE A 51 -8.11 -14.76 -8.92
N LEU A 52 -7.17 -14.20 -9.67
CA LEU A 52 -7.39 -13.06 -10.56
C LEU A 52 -8.13 -13.52 -11.83
N PRO A 53 -8.67 -12.60 -12.64
CA PRO A 53 -9.44 -12.96 -13.84
C PRO A 53 -8.68 -13.77 -14.91
N ASP A 54 -7.35 -13.73 -14.90
CA ASP A 54 -6.47 -14.53 -15.77
C ASP A 54 -6.15 -15.92 -15.20
N GLY A 55 -6.68 -16.26 -14.02
CA GLY A 55 -6.43 -17.52 -13.32
C GLY A 55 -5.16 -17.55 -12.47
N SER A 56 -4.41 -16.45 -12.40
CA SER A 56 -3.26 -16.34 -11.49
C SER A 56 -3.71 -16.17 -10.03
N THR A 57 -2.84 -16.46 -9.07
CA THR A 57 -3.10 -16.20 -7.64
C THR A 57 -2.05 -15.27 -7.06
N ILE A 58 -2.47 -14.46 -6.10
CA ILE A 58 -1.62 -13.50 -5.39
C ILE A 58 -1.01 -14.09 -4.12
N HIS A 59 -1.36 -15.32 -3.77
CA HIS A 59 -0.93 -15.92 -2.50
C HIS A 59 0.58 -16.14 -2.47
N GLU A 60 1.23 -15.69 -1.40
CA GLU A 60 2.68 -15.77 -1.16
C GLU A 60 3.54 -14.96 -2.14
N SER A 61 3.02 -14.55 -3.29
CA SER A 61 3.71 -13.70 -4.26
C SER A 61 3.43 -12.21 -4.06
N GLY A 62 2.23 -11.83 -3.64
CA GLY A 62 1.78 -10.43 -3.73
C GLY A 62 1.50 -9.99 -5.16
N ILE A 63 1.31 -8.70 -5.32
CA ILE A 63 1.11 -8.01 -6.60
C ILE A 63 2.25 -7.01 -6.76
N GLU A 64 2.92 -7.08 -7.90
CA GLU A 64 3.93 -6.10 -8.29
C GLU A 64 3.25 -4.85 -8.87
N PRO A 65 3.70 -3.64 -8.49
CA PRO A 65 3.22 -2.41 -9.09
C PRO A 65 3.78 -2.23 -10.50
N ASP A 66 3.04 -1.55 -11.38
CA ASP A 66 3.55 -1.12 -12.69
C ASP A 66 4.60 0.00 -12.54
N VAL A 67 4.43 0.85 -11.52
CA VAL A 67 5.36 1.93 -11.16
C VAL A 67 5.77 1.77 -9.71
N SER A 68 7.01 1.32 -9.50
CA SER A 68 7.58 1.16 -8.17
C SER A 68 7.93 2.51 -7.57
N VAL A 69 7.35 2.83 -6.41
CA VAL A 69 7.65 4.03 -5.63
C VAL A 69 7.82 3.62 -4.17
N PRO A 70 9.07 3.41 -3.69
CA PRO A 70 9.32 2.95 -2.33
C PRO A 70 8.85 3.96 -1.30
N CYS A 71 8.43 3.47 -0.13
CA CYS A 71 8.05 4.30 1.00
C CYS A 71 8.61 3.69 2.28
N ASP A 72 9.45 4.43 3.00
CA ASP A 72 10.02 3.96 4.25
C ASP A 72 8.94 3.81 5.34
N GLU A 73 9.17 2.89 6.28
CA GLU A 73 8.18 2.58 7.34
C GLU A 73 7.85 3.80 8.22
N GLU A 74 8.81 4.69 8.44
CA GLU A 74 8.60 5.90 9.24
C GLU A 74 7.65 6.87 8.52
N THR A 75 7.92 7.14 7.23
CA THR A 75 7.08 7.96 6.36
C THR A 75 5.69 7.38 6.20
N GLU A 76 5.55 6.08 5.92
CA GLU A 76 4.23 5.44 5.80
C GLU A 76 3.46 5.52 7.14
N GLY A 77 4.15 5.37 8.28
CA GLY A 77 3.57 5.57 9.61
C GLY A 77 3.00 6.99 9.80
N LYS A 78 3.77 8.01 9.42
CA LYS A 78 3.36 9.42 9.48
C LYS A 78 2.22 9.73 8.50
N LEU A 79 2.32 9.24 7.26
CA LEU A 79 1.30 9.39 6.22
C LEU A 79 -0.02 8.74 6.64
N ARG A 80 0.02 7.58 7.30
CA ARG A 80 -1.18 6.92 7.84
C ARG A 80 -1.89 7.84 8.84
N ILE A 81 -1.17 8.46 9.76
CA ILE A 81 -1.76 9.39 10.73
C ILE A 81 -2.37 10.61 10.01
N GLN A 82 -1.66 11.15 9.02
CA GLN A 82 -2.10 12.30 8.23
C GLN A 82 -3.37 12.02 7.41
N ARG A 83 -3.47 10.84 6.77
CA ARG A 83 -4.62 10.44 5.92
C ARG A 83 -5.89 10.16 6.72
N PHE A 84 -5.79 9.57 7.91
CA PHE A 84 -6.96 9.07 8.66
C PHE A 84 -7.71 10.10 9.52
N GLN A 85 -7.06 11.22 9.88
CA GLN A 85 -7.63 12.11 10.92
C GLN A 85 -8.26 13.40 10.36
N GLU A 86 -8.32 13.62 9.04
CA GLU A 86 -8.63 14.94 8.42
C GLU A 86 -7.72 16.09 8.92
N VAL A 87 -6.67 15.76 9.68
CA VAL A 87 -5.71 16.71 10.26
C VAL A 87 -4.84 17.33 9.16
N SER A 88 -4.90 16.81 7.93
CA SER A 88 -4.33 17.45 6.75
C SER A 88 -4.85 18.88 6.52
N ALA A 89 -5.99 19.26 7.12
CA ALA A 89 -6.52 20.62 7.01
C ALA A 89 -5.75 21.66 7.85
N ASP A 90 -5.08 21.26 8.94
CA ASP A 90 -4.30 22.16 9.79
C ASP A 90 -2.91 21.57 10.13
N PRO A 91 -1.87 21.93 9.34
CA PRO A 91 -0.50 21.51 9.56
C PRO A 91 0.04 21.79 10.97
N VAL A 92 -0.38 22.89 11.59
CA VAL A 92 0.12 23.31 12.91
C VAL A 92 -0.50 22.46 14.01
N ALA A 93 -1.77 22.07 13.85
CA ALA A 93 -2.44 21.17 14.77
C ALA A 93 -1.85 19.75 14.72
N LEU A 94 -1.43 19.28 13.54
CA LEU A 94 -0.75 17.99 13.37
C LEU A 94 0.54 17.94 14.21
N GLU A 95 1.41 18.93 14.01
CA GLU A 95 2.73 18.97 14.64
C GLU A 95 2.61 19.07 16.16
N LYS A 96 1.69 19.89 16.66
CA LYS A 96 1.43 19.99 18.10
C LYS A 96 0.93 18.69 18.72
N ARG A 97 0.18 17.88 17.97
CA ARG A 97 -0.47 16.67 18.48
C ARG A 97 0.42 15.43 18.37
N PHE A 98 1.20 15.33 17.30
CA PHE A 98 1.95 14.12 16.97
C PHE A 98 3.46 14.32 16.91
N GLY A 99 3.95 15.56 17.02
CA GLY A 99 5.39 15.86 17.10
C GLY A 99 6.11 15.80 15.75
N PHE A 100 5.39 15.84 14.62
CA PHE A 100 5.98 15.88 13.29
C PHE A 100 5.17 16.79 12.35
N ALA A 101 5.84 17.44 11.41
CA ALA A 101 5.23 18.23 10.35
C ALA A 101 4.65 17.33 9.23
N PRO A 102 3.63 17.78 8.46
CA PRO A 102 3.06 16.99 7.39
C PRO A 102 4.11 16.47 6.42
N VAL A 103 4.02 15.18 6.10
CA VAL A 103 4.96 14.51 5.20
C VAL A 103 4.39 14.48 3.79
N ARG A 104 5.28 14.54 2.81
CA ARG A 104 4.94 14.47 1.39
C ARG A 104 4.63 13.03 0.99
N ASP A 105 3.55 12.85 0.23
CA ASP A 105 3.10 11.55 -0.25
C ASP A 105 3.55 11.36 -1.71
N GLU A 106 4.74 10.80 -1.93
CA GLU A 106 5.27 10.61 -3.28
C GLU A 106 4.45 9.61 -4.10
N GLN A 107 3.96 8.53 -3.48
CA GLN A 107 3.10 7.55 -4.14
C GLN A 107 1.81 8.21 -4.67
N TYR A 108 1.17 9.07 -3.86
CA TYR A 108 0.01 9.84 -4.28
C TYR A 108 0.32 10.80 -5.43
N LEU A 109 1.42 11.54 -5.35
CA LEU A 109 1.79 12.51 -6.39
C LEU A 109 2.07 11.83 -7.73
N VAL A 110 2.79 10.70 -7.73
CA VAL A 110 3.04 9.90 -8.93
C VAL A 110 1.73 9.36 -9.50
N ALA A 111 0.84 8.83 -8.65
CA ALA A 111 -0.46 8.34 -9.09
C ALA A 111 -1.32 9.45 -9.73
N VAL A 112 -1.35 10.64 -9.14
CA VAL A 112 -2.06 11.80 -9.71
C VAL A 112 -1.42 12.25 -11.03
N ALA A 113 -0.09 12.27 -11.12
CA ALA A 113 0.62 12.63 -12.35
C ALA A 113 0.30 11.66 -13.51
N LEU A 114 0.25 10.36 -13.23
CA LEU A 114 -0.16 9.33 -14.19
C LEU A 114 -1.62 9.52 -14.62
N LEU A 115 -2.53 9.76 -13.68
CA LEU A 115 -3.95 9.93 -13.96
C LEU A 115 -4.24 11.21 -14.75
N MET A 116 -3.46 12.27 -14.54
CA MET A 116 -3.53 13.54 -15.26
C MET A 116 -2.82 13.50 -16.63
N GLY A 117 -2.22 12.36 -17.01
CA GLY A 117 -1.49 12.21 -18.27
C GLY A 117 -0.20 13.03 -18.36
N LYS A 118 0.38 13.42 -17.21
CA LYS A 118 1.59 14.26 -17.13
C LYS A 118 2.87 13.47 -16.91
N ALA A 119 2.78 12.19 -16.55
CA ALA A 119 3.93 11.29 -16.49
C ALA A 119 4.17 10.68 -17.88
N ARG A 120 5.37 10.89 -18.44
CA ARG A 120 5.75 10.33 -19.73
C ARG A 120 6.08 8.84 -19.56
N GLU A 121 5.71 8.06 -20.57
CA GLU A 121 6.06 6.64 -20.67
C GLU A 121 7.59 6.52 -20.76
N GLY A 122 8.24 6.02 -19.70
CA GLY A 122 9.69 5.79 -19.64
C GLY A 122 10.49 6.62 -18.63
N ASP A 123 9.87 7.44 -17.78
CA ASP A 123 10.61 8.08 -16.68
C ASP A 123 10.89 7.03 -15.58
N GLU A 124 12.10 6.48 -15.59
CA GLU A 124 12.67 5.84 -14.39
C GLU A 124 12.69 6.90 -13.29
N VAL A 125 11.72 6.83 -12.38
CA VAL A 125 11.75 7.61 -11.14
C VAL A 125 12.77 6.92 -10.24
N VAL A 126 14.05 7.23 -10.46
CA VAL A 126 15.12 6.92 -9.52
C VAL A 126 14.84 7.79 -8.29
N VAL A 127 14.21 7.18 -7.28
CA VAL A 127 14.11 7.77 -5.95
C VAL A 127 15.46 7.53 -5.29
N GLU A 128 16.33 8.54 -5.27
CA GLU A 128 17.56 8.48 -4.47
C GLU A 128 17.17 8.32 -2.99
N PRO A 129 17.82 7.41 -2.25
CA PRO A 129 17.53 7.20 -0.83
C PRO A 129 17.80 8.50 -0.07
N ALA A 130 16.85 8.88 0.80
CA ALA A 130 16.98 10.06 1.63
C ALA A 130 18.26 9.99 2.47
N GLU A 131 19.09 11.03 2.40
CA GLU A 131 20.29 11.17 3.24
C GLU A 131 19.89 11.11 4.72
N GLU A 132 20.50 10.16 5.45
CA GLU A 132 20.34 10.05 6.91
C GLU A 132 20.80 11.37 7.57
N PRO A 133 20.06 11.90 8.56
CA PRO A 133 20.46 13.12 9.22
C PRO A 133 21.76 12.90 10.01
N GLU A 134 22.79 13.64 9.62
CA GLU A 134 24.08 13.74 10.30
C GLU A 134 23.89 14.00 11.80
N GLU A 135 24.29 13.04 12.64
CA GLU A 135 24.35 13.21 14.10
C GLU A 135 25.29 14.38 14.42
N ALA A 136 24.70 15.50 14.84
CA ALA A 136 25.43 16.66 15.36
C ALA A 136 25.95 16.35 16.79
N PRO A 137 27.12 16.92 17.19
CA PRO A 137 27.98 16.43 18.26
C PRO A 137 27.47 16.62 19.71
#